data_AF-A0A1E5A5R6-F1
#
_entry.id   AF-A0A1E5A5R6-F1
#
_cell.length_a   1.000
_cell.length_b   1.000
_cell.length_c   1.000
_cell.angle_alpha   90.00
_cell.angle_beta   90.00
_cell.angle_gamma   90.00
#
_symmetry.space_group_name_H-M   'P 1'
#
loop_
_entity.id
_entity.type
_entity.pdbx_description
1 polymer ?
#
loop_
_entity_poly.entity_id
_entity_poly.type
_entity_poly.pdbx_seq_one_letter_code
_entity_poly.pdbx_strand_id
1 'polypeptide(L)'
;MNLDFNLDFLYYQEKAILDARDPKMKELDPHISKFTSFFKNEPLMDILKLISKMYKNMHPQEKYLYRGFLIEDAYKINLEYPDYVDEESDLYIADKKLNRLDLKHVFLKRFDDAANNAYFLKEMELAFVSSQDHTAIADGIEEELKEVVYRRLDAVEEITFEVENSPIASIKISRDAFNMFINPDKWVRYFRG
;
A
#
# COMPACT_ATOMS: atom_id res chain seq x y z
N MET A 1 7.81 -10.90 10.51
CA MET A 1 6.66 -10.36 11.29
C MET A 1 5.60 -11.45 11.53
N ASN A 2 5.00 -11.52 12.72
CA ASN A 2 3.90 -12.46 13.01
C ASN A 2 2.55 -11.74 12.91
N LEU A 3 1.70 -12.17 11.97
CA LEU A 3 0.35 -11.64 11.79
C LEU A 3 -0.67 -12.59 12.41
N ASP A 4 -1.65 -12.05 13.13
CA ASP A 4 -2.78 -12.80 13.69
C ASP A 4 -4.06 -12.68 12.83
N PHE A 5 -3.90 -12.26 11.58
CA PHE A 5 -4.94 -12.12 10.57
C PHE A 5 -4.49 -12.61 9.19
N ASN A 6 -5.47 -13.00 8.37
CA ASN A 6 -5.27 -13.46 7.00
C ASN A 6 -5.38 -12.27 6.02
N LEU A 7 -4.54 -12.27 4.98
CA LEU A 7 -4.47 -11.26 3.93
C LEU A 7 -5.33 -11.57 2.70
N ASP A 8 -6.03 -12.70 2.65
CA ASP A 8 -6.83 -13.14 1.49
C ASP A 8 -7.82 -12.07 0.99
N PHE A 9 -8.35 -11.23 1.88
CA PHE A 9 -9.25 -10.14 1.52
C PHE A 9 -8.62 -9.11 0.56
N LEU A 10 -7.29 -8.97 0.57
CA LEU A 10 -6.59 -8.10 -0.36
C LEU A 10 -6.76 -8.55 -1.80
N TYR A 11 -6.96 -9.85 -2.03
CA TYR A 11 -7.01 -10.44 -3.37
C TYR A 11 -8.39 -11.00 -3.73
N TYR A 12 -9.32 -10.96 -2.80
CA TYR A 12 -10.66 -11.49 -2.99
C TYR A 12 -11.59 -10.48 -3.66
N GLN A 13 -12.17 -10.86 -4.79
CA GLN A 13 -13.21 -10.09 -5.46
C GLN A 13 -14.58 -10.44 -4.87
N GLU A 14 -15.16 -9.50 -4.13
CA GLU A 14 -16.50 -9.64 -3.55
C GLU A 14 -17.54 -9.90 -4.64
N LYS A 15 -18.37 -10.93 -4.42
CA LYS A 15 -19.45 -11.30 -5.33
C LYS A 15 -20.70 -10.48 -5.03
N ALA A 16 -21.31 -9.96 -6.09
CA ALA A 16 -22.66 -9.40 -6.00
C ALA A 16 -23.66 -10.52 -5.73
N ILE A 17 -24.39 -10.42 -4.62
CA ILE A 17 -25.49 -11.34 -4.28
C ILE A 17 -26.72 -10.48 -4.01
N LEU A 18 -27.82 -10.78 -4.72
CA LEU A 18 -29.07 -10.05 -4.57
C LEU A 18 -29.54 -10.15 -3.10
N ASP A 19 -29.74 -8.99 -2.47
CA ASP A 19 -30.22 -8.83 -1.09
C ASP A 19 -29.40 -9.55 0.01
N ALA A 20 -28.18 -10.00 -0.29
CA ALA A 20 -27.31 -10.66 0.67
C ALA A 20 -25.87 -10.19 0.54
N ARG A 21 -25.09 -10.35 1.62
CA ARG A 21 -23.64 -10.17 1.57
C ARG A 21 -22.96 -11.48 1.19
N ASP A 22 -21.88 -11.35 0.43
CA ASP A 22 -20.97 -12.45 0.12
C ASP A 22 -20.53 -13.20 1.39
N PRO A 23 -20.83 -14.51 1.52
CA PRO A 23 -20.41 -15.31 2.66
C PRO A 23 -18.90 -15.29 2.91
N LYS A 24 -18.08 -15.23 1.85
CA LYS A 24 -16.63 -15.19 2.01
C LYS A 24 -16.16 -13.83 2.53
N MET A 25 -16.77 -12.73 2.10
CA MET A 25 -16.48 -11.42 2.68
C MET A 25 -16.89 -11.33 4.14
N LYS A 26 -18.03 -11.94 4.53
CA LYS A 26 -18.41 -12.05 5.95
C LYS A 26 -17.37 -12.79 6.79
N GLU A 27 -16.77 -13.85 6.24
CA GLU A 27 -15.68 -14.59 6.89
C GLU A 27 -14.40 -13.75 7.01
N LEU A 28 -14.13 -12.91 6.01
CA LEU A 28 -12.91 -12.10 5.94
C LEU A 28 -13.00 -10.78 6.72
N ASP A 29 -14.19 -10.31 7.06
CA ASP A 29 -14.43 -9.03 7.75
C ASP A 29 -13.65 -8.85 9.07
N PRO A 30 -13.52 -9.87 9.95
CA PRO A 30 -12.69 -9.77 11.15
C PRO A 30 -11.20 -9.55 10.82
N HIS A 31 -10.70 -10.11 9.72
CA HIS A 31 -9.32 -9.91 9.28
C HIS A 31 -9.08 -8.51 8.74
N ILE A 32 -10.07 -7.93 8.04
CA ILE A 32 -10.03 -6.53 7.59
C ILE A 32 -9.96 -5.57 8.78
N SER A 33 -10.74 -5.85 9.83
CA SER A 33 -10.74 -5.05 11.05
C SER A 33 -9.38 -5.11 11.77
N LYS A 34 -8.79 -6.31 11.87
CA LYS A 34 -7.44 -6.50 12.42
C LYS A 34 -6.36 -5.81 11.60
N PHE A 35 -6.42 -5.93 10.26
CA PHE A 35 -5.51 -5.22 9.35
C PHE A 35 -5.58 -3.69 9.54
N THR A 36 -6.79 -3.12 9.64
CA THR A 36 -6.96 -1.69 9.88
C THR A 36 -6.38 -1.27 11.23
N SER A 37 -6.54 -2.12 12.25
CA SER A 37 -5.98 -1.90 13.59
C SER A 37 -4.46 -1.98 13.59
N PHE A 38 -3.89 -2.91 12.82
CA PHE A 38 -2.45 -3.04 12.60
C PHE A 38 -1.88 -1.75 11.99
N PHE A 39 -2.48 -1.25 10.91
CA PHE A 39 -2.05 0.00 10.26
C PHE A 39 -2.06 1.22 11.17
N LYS A 40 -2.97 1.27 12.15
CA LYS A 40 -3.06 2.38 13.08
C LYS A 40 -2.05 2.31 14.23
N ASN A 41 -1.78 1.11 14.74
CA ASN A 41 -1.12 0.95 16.05
C ASN A 41 0.31 0.43 15.97
N GLU A 42 0.68 -0.27 14.90
CA GLU A 42 1.99 -0.91 14.82
C GLU A 42 3.09 0.06 14.39
N PRO A 43 4.36 -0.23 14.72
CA PRO A 43 5.50 0.58 14.29
C PRO A 43 5.57 0.75 12.77
N LEU A 44 6.04 1.92 12.30
CA LEU A 44 6.17 2.22 10.87
C LEU A 44 6.92 1.12 10.10
N MET A 45 8.02 0.61 10.67
CA MET A 45 8.79 -0.49 10.08
C MET A 45 7.92 -1.71 9.78
N ASP A 46 7.03 -2.11 10.69
CA ASP A 46 6.15 -3.26 10.50
C ASP A 46 5.08 -2.99 9.43
N ILE A 47 4.64 -1.73 9.28
CA ILE A 47 3.78 -1.32 8.16
C ILE A 47 4.50 -1.44 6.83
N LEU A 48 5.73 -0.95 6.73
CA LEU A 48 6.53 -1.02 5.49
C LEU A 48 6.84 -2.47 5.10
N LYS A 49 7.11 -3.32 6.10
CA LYS A 49 7.25 -4.77 5.92
C LYS A 49 5.96 -5.40 5.41
N LEU A 50 4.82 -5.07 6.02
CA LEU A 50 3.52 -5.57 5.57
C LEU A 50 3.21 -5.16 4.14
N ILE A 51 3.41 -3.89 3.77
CA ILE A 51 3.20 -3.40 2.39
C ILE A 51 4.08 -4.19 1.41
N SER A 52 5.37 -4.36 1.73
CA SER A 52 6.29 -5.14 0.88
C SER A 52 5.84 -6.59 0.74
N LYS A 53 5.39 -7.21 1.84
CA LYS A 53 4.83 -8.57 1.85
C LYS A 53 3.57 -8.69 0.99
N MET A 54 2.68 -7.71 1.04
CA MET A 54 1.42 -7.70 0.29
C MET A 54 1.67 -7.69 -1.22
N TYR A 55 2.57 -6.84 -1.70
CA TYR A 55 2.83 -6.72 -3.14
C TYR A 55 3.81 -7.76 -3.68
N LYS A 56 4.51 -8.51 -2.82
CA LYS A 56 5.58 -9.43 -3.23
C LYS A 56 5.16 -10.44 -4.29
N ASN A 57 4.01 -11.09 -4.10
CA ASN A 57 3.58 -12.23 -4.93
C ASN A 57 2.35 -11.92 -5.78
N MET A 58 1.48 -11.03 -5.31
CA MET A 58 0.21 -10.70 -5.94
C MET A 58 -0.05 -9.21 -5.83
N HIS A 59 -0.83 -8.67 -6.77
CA HIS A 59 -1.24 -7.27 -6.69
C HIS A 59 -2.45 -7.15 -5.76
N PRO A 60 -2.34 -6.57 -4.55
CA PRO A 60 -3.50 -6.39 -3.66
C PRO A 60 -4.45 -5.33 -4.20
N GLN A 61 -5.70 -5.35 -3.72
CA GLN A 61 -6.64 -4.24 -3.89
C GLN A 61 -6.21 -3.07 -2.99
N GLU A 62 -5.70 -2.01 -3.62
CA GLU A 62 -5.12 -0.84 -2.95
C GLU A 62 -6.14 -0.08 -2.08
N LYS A 63 -7.44 -0.26 -2.32
CA LYS A 63 -8.52 0.32 -1.50
C LYS A 63 -8.39 -0.03 -0.02
N TYR A 64 -7.90 -1.23 0.32
CA TYR A 64 -7.72 -1.63 1.72
C TYR A 64 -6.56 -0.88 2.36
N LEU A 65 -5.46 -0.72 1.62
CA LEU A 65 -4.31 0.06 2.06
C LEU A 65 -4.69 1.53 2.27
N TYR A 66 -5.33 2.14 1.26
CA TYR A 66 -5.77 3.53 1.33
C TYR A 66 -6.67 3.80 2.55
N ARG A 67 -7.67 2.93 2.77
CA ARG A 67 -8.54 3.02 3.96
C ARG A 67 -7.80 2.78 5.26
N GLY A 68 -6.80 1.91 5.27
CA GLY A 68 -5.97 1.61 6.44
C GLY A 68 -5.23 2.84 6.98
N PHE A 69 -4.94 3.83 6.14
CA PHE A 69 -4.27 5.08 6.54
C PHE A 69 -5.22 6.21 6.95
N LEU A 70 -6.50 6.14 6.59
CA LEU A 70 -7.43 7.24 6.84
C LEU A 70 -7.91 7.25 8.30
N ILE A 71 -8.12 8.45 8.84
CA ILE A 71 -8.97 8.64 10.01
C ILE A 71 -10.44 8.42 9.65
N GLU A 72 -11.25 8.16 10.68
CA GLU A 72 -12.70 8.20 10.55
C GLU A 72 -13.15 9.59 10.05
N ASP A 73 -14.16 9.62 9.18
CA ASP A 73 -14.69 10.85 8.60
C ASP A 73 -13.70 11.73 7.80
N ALA A 74 -12.58 11.18 7.33
CA ALA A 74 -11.60 11.92 6.51
C ALA A 74 -12.22 12.61 5.27
N TYR A 75 -13.34 12.10 4.75
CA TYR A 75 -14.09 12.69 3.64
C TYR A 75 -14.72 14.05 3.97
N LYS A 76 -14.91 14.39 5.25
CA LYS A 76 -15.45 15.69 5.70
C LYS A 76 -14.39 16.79 5.73
N ILE A 77 -13.12 16.44 5.59
CA ILE A 77 -12.00 17.38 5.70
C ILE A 77 -11.67 17.88 4.28
N ASN A 78 -11.93 19.16 4.04
CA ASN A 78 -11.53 19.84 2.80
C ASN A 78 -10.08 20.30 2.93
N LEU A 79 -9.26 19.92 1.96
CA LEU A 79 -7.85 20.31 1.83
C LEU A 79 -7.56 20.59 0.37
N GLU A 80 -6.64 21.52 0.13
CA GLU A 80 -6.05 21.71 -1.19
C GLU A 80 -4.99 20.63 -1.41
N TYR A 81 -5.05 19.98 -2.57
CA TYR A 81 -4.06 19.00 -2.99
C TYR A 81 -2.84 19.71 -3.60
N PRO A 82 -1.63 19.16 -3.48
CA PRO A 82 -0.47 19.69 -4.19
C PRO A 82 -0.68 19.66 -5.72
N ASP A 83 -0.15 20.65 -6.43
CA ASP A 83 -0.31 20.81 -7.90
C ASP A 83 0.09 19.59 -8.73
N TYR A 84 0.95 18.72 -8.21
CA TYR A 84 1.42 17.51 -8.90
C TYR A 84 0.47 16.31 -8.77
N VAL A 85 -0.57 16.41 -7.93
CA VAL A 85 -1.55 15.36 -7.70
C VAL A 85 -2.70 15.53 -8.69
N ASP A 86 -3.00 14.47 -9.44
CA ASP A 86 -4.23 14.42 -10.23
C ASP A 86 -5.40 14.06 -9.31
N GLU A 87 -6.29 15.01 -9.01
CA GLU A 87 -7.43 14.77 -8.10
C GLU A 87 -8.47 13.79 -8.67
N GLU A 88 -8.51 13.58 -9.98
CA GLU A 88 -9.43 12.62 -10.61
C GLU A 88 -8.88 11.20 -10.49
N SER A 89 -7.59 11.03 -10.74
CA SER A 89 -6.98 9.70 -10.83
C SER A 89 -6.17 9.29 -9.64
N ASP A 90 -5.50 10.15 -8.88
CA ASP A 90 -4.60 9.74 -7.79
C ASP A 90 -5.32 9.59 -6.45
N LEU A 91 -4.65 9.01 -5.45
CA LEU A 91 -5.10 9.07 -4.06
C LEU A 91 -4.01 9.69 -3.20
N TYR A 92 -4.31 10.81 -2.57
CA TYR A 92 -3.40 11.52 -1.69
C TYR A 92 -4.02 11.75 -0.32
N ILE A 93 -3.28 11.39 0.73
CA ILE A 93 -3.68 11.54 2.13
C ILE A 93 -2.67 12.46 2.81
N ALA A 94 -3.10 13.69 3.09
CA ALA A 94 -2.33 14.62 3.92
C ALA A 94 -2.38 14.24 5.40
N ASP A 95 -1.42 14.75 6.19
CA ASP A 95 -1.32 14.65 7.65
C ASP A 95 -2.66 14.74 8.40
N LYS A 96 -3.51 15.73 8.09
CA LYS A 96 -4.81 15.94 8.76
C LYS A 96 -5.83 14.84 8.52
N LYS A 97 -5.63 14.00 7.50
CA LYS A 97 -6.47 12.84 7.16
C LYS A 97 -5.81 11.51 7.56
N LEU A 98 -4.56 11.52 7.99
CA LEU A 98 -3.82 10.31 8.38
C LEU A 98 -4.14 9.90 9.82
N ASN A 99 -4.32 8.60 10.01
CA ASN A 99 -4.46 8.02 11.36
C ASN A 99 -3.11 7.70 12.02
N ARG A 100 -2.01 8.19 11.45
CA ARG A 100 -0.63 8.03 11.94
C ARG A 100 0.06 9.39 12.04
N LEU A 101 0.90 9.54 13.06
CA LEU A 101 1.65 10.77 13.33
C LEU A 101 3.10 10.73 12.82
N ASP A 102 3.58 9.57 12.37
CA ASP A 102 4.93 9.38 11.84
C ASP A 102 5.02 9.57 10.31
N LEU A 103 3.87 9.75 9.65
CA LEU A 103 3.75 10.02 8.21
C LEU A 103 3.29 11.45 7.96
N LYS A 104 4.00 12.14 7.07
CA LYS A 104 3.66 13.49 6.59
C LYS A 104 2.52 13.42 5.58
N HIS A 105 2.63 12.48 4.64
CA HIS A 105 1.59 12.19 3.66
C HIS A 105 1.75 10.77 3.11
N VAL A 106 0.67 10.26 2.52
CA VAL A 106 0.68 9.03 1.71
C VAL A 106 0.17 9.40 0.33
N PHE A 107 0.91 9.01 -0.70
CA PHE A 107 0.54 9.24 -2.09
C PHE A 107 0.51 7.92 -2.85
N LEU A 108 -0.62 7.61 -3.47
CA LEU A 108 -0.83 6.48 -4.34
C LEU A 108 -1.10 7.02 -5.74
N LYS A 109 -0.05 7.09 -6.54
CA LYS A 109 -0.14 7.54 -7.92
C LYS A 109 -0.74 6.44 -8.76
N ARG A 110 -1.83 6.74 -9.46
CA ARG A 110 -2.54 5.78 -10.29
C ARG A 110 -2.44 6.14 -11.77
N PHE A 111 -2.68 5.14 -12.59
CA PHE A 111 -2.87 5.28 -14.02
C PHE A 111 -4.32 4.95 -14.34
N ASP A 112 -5.01 5.84 -15.05
CA ASP A 112 -6.36 5.61 -15.59
C ASP A 112 -6.28 4.81 -16.90
N ASP A 113 -6.75 3.56 -16.85
CA ASP A 113 -7.01 2.73 -18.01
C ASP A 113 -8.49 2.87 -18.41
N ALA A 114 -8.83 4.05 -18.96
CA ALA A 114 -10.20 4.41 -19.35
C ALA A 114 -10.83 3.38 -20.31
N ALA A 115 -10.02 2.76 -21.19
CA ALA A 115 -10.48 1.72 -22.11
C ALA A 115 -11.06 0.49 -21.37
N ASN A 116 -10.62 0.26 -20.14
CA ASN A 116 -11.03 -0.86 -19.31
C ASN A 116 -11.74 -0.42 -18.03
N ASN A 117 -12.02 0.88 -17.88
CA ASN A 117 -12.65 1.49 -16.71
C ASN A 117 -11.98 1.05 -15.39
N ALA A 118 -10.65 1.13 -15.35
CA ALA A 118 -9.84 0.65 -14.24
C ALA A 118 -8.76 1.66 -13.87
N TYR A 119 -8.48 1.79 -12.57
CA TYR A 119 -7.32 2.50 -12.07
C TYR A 119 -6.29 1.49 -11.58
N PHE A 120 -5.03 1.68 -11.96
CA PHE A 120 -3.94 0.85 -11.49
C PHE A 120 -2.94 1.64 -10.69
N LEU A 121 -2.51 1.09 -9.55
CA LEU A 121 -1.43 1.68 -8.78
C LEU A 121 -0.13 1.60 -9.58
N LYS A 122 0.52 2.74 -9.80
CA LYS A 122 1.81 2.84 -10.47
C LYS A 122 2.94 3.02 -9.46
N GLU A 123 2.70 3.87 -8.47
CA GLU A 123 3.69 4.25 -7.47
C GLU A 123 3.00 4.55 -6.14
N MET A 124 3.67 4.20 -5.06
CA MET A 124 3.26 4.49 -3.70
C MET A 124 4.40 5.18 -2.98
N GLU A 125 4.13 6.34 -2.40
CA GLU A 125 5.04 7.09 -1.56
C GLU A 125 4.45 7.22 -0.15
N LEU A 126 5.25 6.88 0.85
CA LEU A 126 5.01 7.16 2.26
C LEU A 126 6.11 8.13 2.72
N ALA A 127 5.78 9.41 2.86
CA ALA A 127 6.71 10.42 3.33
C ALA A 127 6.71 10.48 4.86
N PHE A 128 7.88 10.50 5.45
CA PHE A 128 8.06 10.45 6.90
C PHE A 128 8.06 11.87 7.50
N VAL A 129 7.54 12.00 8.73
CA VAL A 129 7.61 13.27 9.47
C VAL A 129 9.04 13.54 9.96
N SER A 130 9.73 12.50 10.39
CA SER A 130 11.12 12.55 10.87
C SER A 130 11.98 11.57 10.11
N SER A 131 13.26 11.91 9.95
CA SER A 131 14.22 11.04 9.27
C SER A 131 14.33 9.69 9.99
N GLN A 132 14.21 8.62 9.21
CA GLN A 132 14.26 7.23 9.66
C GLN A 132 15.63 6.60 9.39
N ASP A 133 15.93 5.52 10.11
CA ASP A 133 17.06 4.64 9.77
C ASP A 133 16.70 3.80 8.54
N HIS A 134 16.95 4.36 7.36
CA HIS A 134 16.70 3.69 6.07
C HIS A 134 17.41 2.34 5.91
N THR A 135 18.55 2.12 6.59
CA THR A 135 19.24 0.82 6.57
C THR A 135 18.46 -0.22 7.35
N ALA A 136 18.00 0.12 8.56
CA ALA A 136 17.16 -0.78 9.36
C ALA A 136 15.83 -1.11 8.66
N ILE A 137 15.22 -0.12 7.98
CA ILE A 137 14.02 -0.34 7.15
C ILE A 137 14.34 -1.29 5.99
N ALA A 138 15.46 -1.08 5.29
CA ALA A 138 15.87 -1.92 4.17
C ALA A 138 16.09 -3.38 4.61
N ASP A 139 16.76 -3.61 5.73
CA ASP A 139 16.98 -4.95 6.26
C ASP A 139 15.65 -5.63 6.63
N GLY A 140 14.70 -4.87 7.19
CA GLY A 140 13.35 -5.36 7.47
C GLY A 140 12.57 -5.76 6.22
N ILE A 141 12.67 -4.98 5.15
CA ILE A 141 12.02 -5.25 3.86
C ILE A 141 12.67 -6.47 3.18
N GLU A 142 13.99 -6.58 3.26
CA GLU A 142 14.75 -7.71 2.72
C GLU A 142 14.26 -9.04 3.29
N GLU A 143 13.93 -9.09 4.59
CA GLU A 143 13.32 -10.28 5.20
C GLU A 143 12.03 -10.72 4.53
N GLU A 144 11.17 -9.77 4.14
CA GLU A 144 9.88 -10.08 3.54
C GLU A 144 10.06 -10.49 2.06
N LEU A 145 11.10 -10.00 1.38
CA LEU A 145 11.45 -10.32 -0.02
C LEU A 145 12.21 -11.64 -0.22
N LYS A 146 12.61 -12.37 0.83
CA LYS A 146 13.45 -13.60 0.75
C LYS A 146 13.00 -14.70 -0.24
N GLU A 147 11.74 -14.72 -0.65
CA GLU A 147 11.16 -15.73 -1.56
C GLU A 147 11.08 -15.26 -3.02
N VAL A 148 11.50 -14.03 -3.30
CA VAL A 148 11.58 -13.49 -4.67
C VAL A 148 13.01 -13.14 -5.00
N VAL A 149 13.32 -13.15 -6.30
CA VAL A 149 14.65 -12.73 -6.79
C VAL A 149 14.66 -11.20 -6.81
N TYR A 150 15.70 -10.61 -6.24
CA TYR A 150 15.89 -9.15 -6.25
C TYR A 150 17.37 -8.78 -6.30
N ARG A 151 17.63 -7.53 -6.71
CA ARG A 151 18.93 -6.87 -6.63
C ARG A 151 18.85 -5.71 -5.64
N ARG A 152 19.72 -5.70 -4.63
CA ARG A 152 19.90 -4.60 -3.68
C ARG A 152 21.01 -3.67 -4.16
N LEU A 153 20.73 -2.38 -4.19
CA LEU A 153 21.64 -1.31 -4.57
C LEU A 153 21.72 -0.32 -3.42
N ASP A 154 22.84 -0.31 -2.71
CA ASP A 154 23.06 0.59 -1.58
C ASP A 154 23.79 1.86 -2.03
N ALA A 155 23.16 3.01 -1.84
CA ALA A 155 23.79 4.32 -1.93
C ALA A 155 23.74 5.02 -0.56
N VAL A 156 24.50 6.11 -0.40
CA VAL A 156 24.66 6.80 0.90
C VAL A 156 23.33 7.35 1.45
N GLU A 157 22.44 7.78 0.56
CA GLU A 157 21.19 8.47 0.91
C GLU A 157 19.93 7.64 0.60
N GLU A 158 20.08 6.57 -0.17
CA GLU A 158 18.98 5.76 -0.67
C GLU A 158 19.42 4.30 -0.85
N ILE A 159 18.56 3.37 -0.45
CA ILE A 159 18.69 1.95 -0.76
C ILE A 159 17.58 1.57 -1.72
N THR A 160 17.93 0.92 -2.83
CA THR A 160 16.97 0.45 -3.83
C THR A 160 16.97 -1.07 -3.91
N PHE A 161 15.79 -1.68 -3.86
CA PHE A 161 15.53 -3.06 -4.25
C PHE A 161 14.88 -3.07 -5.63
N GLU A 162 15.50 -3.71 -6.61
CA GLU A 162 14.85 -4.05 -7.88
C GLU A 162 14.40 -5.50 -7.82
N VAL A 163 13.11 -5.77 -8.05
CA VAL A 163 12.53 -7.09 -7.80
C VAL A 163 12.11 -7.73 -9.11
N GLU A 164 12.56 -8.96 -9.35
CA GLU A 164 12.27 -9.70 -10.57
C GLU A 164 10.99 -10.52 -10.42
N ASN A 165 10.21 -10.59 -11.51
CA ASN A 165 8.99 -11.40 -11.59
C ASN A 165 7.93 -11.15 -10.51
N SER A 166 8.00 -10.01 -9.83
CA SER A 166 7.08 -9.58 -8.77
C SER A 166 6.15 -8.47 -9.25
N PRO A 167 4.95 -8.29 -8.64
CA PRO A 167 4.17 -7.06 -8.76
C PRO A 167 4.92 -5.81 -8.29
N ILE A 168 5.96 -5.97 -7.48
CA ILE A 168 6.91 -4.90 -7.16
C ILE A 168 7.91 -4.82 -8.31
N ALA A 169 8.06 -3.65 -8.93
CA ALA A 169 9.18 -3.38 -9.85
C ALA A 169 10.41 -2.95 -9.06
N SER A 170 10.24 -2.00 -8.15
CA SER A 170 11.31 -1.58 -7.24
C SER A 170 10.79 -0.96 -5.97
N ILE A 171 11.57 -1.03 -4.90
CA ILE A 171 11.38 -0.27 -3.66
C ILE A 171 12.59 0.63 -3.47
N LYS A 172 12.37 1.92 -3.21
CA LYS A 172 13.41 2.88 -2.83
C LYS A 172 13.15 3.37 -1.42
N ILE A 173 14.19 3.40 -0.62
CA ILE A 173 14.12 3.76 0.80
C ILE A 173 15.17 4.82 1.05
N SER A 174 14.73 6.00 1.40
CA SER A 174 15.58 7.08 1.88
C SER A 174 15.30 7.34 3.35
N ARG A 175 16.02 8.31 3.93
CA ARG A 175 15.74 8.75 5.30
C ARG A 175 14.36 9.37 5.44
N ASP A 176 13.79 9.92 4.37
CA ASP A 176 12.60 10.76 4.47
C ASP A 176 11.37 10.16 3.76
N ALA A 177 11.54 9.05 3.03
CA ALA A 177 10.45 8.39 2.34
C ALA A 177 10.70 6.91 2.04
N PHE A 178 9.61 6.17 1.96
CA PHE A 178 9.52 4.86 1.32
C PHE A 178 8.74 5.01 0.01
N ASN A 179 9.32 4.56 -1.10
CA ASN A 179 8.70 4.57 -2.42
C ASN A 179 8.64 3.15 -2.98
N MET A 180 7.46 2.69 -3.40
CA MET A 180 7.27 1.42 -4.10
C MET A 180 6.73 1.69 -5.50
N PHE A 181 7.44 1.19 -6.51
CA PHE A 181 7.03 1.23 -7.91
C PHE A 181 6.45 -0.12 -8.30
N ILE A 182 5.29 -0.11 -8.93
CA ILE A 182 4.55 -1.31 -9.32
C ILE A 182 4.97 -1.74 -10.72
N ASN A 183 5.10 -3.05 -10.91
CA ASN A 183 5.35 -3.68 -12.20
C ASN A 183 4.04 -3.74 -13.02
N PRO A 184 3.90 -3.00 -14.12
CA PRO A 184 2.67 -2.99 -14.91
C PRO A 184 2.31 -4.36 -15.51
N ASP A 185 3.30 -5.22 -15.79
CA ASP A 185 3.09 -6.56 -16.35
C ASP A 185 2.38 -7.51 -15.37
N LYS A 186 2.26 -7.10 -14.11
CA LYS A 186 1.63 -7.86 -13.02
C LYS A 186 0.34 -7.23 -12.53
N TRP A 187 -0.16 -6.18 -13.18
CA TRP A 187 -1.44 -5.58 -12.83
C TRP A 187 -2.58 -6.58 -12.95
N VAL A 188 -3.43 -6.61 -11.92
CA VAL A 188 -4.62 -7.47 -11.86
C VAL A 188 -5.85 -6.59 -11.77
N ARG A 189 -6.85 -6.90 -12.61
CA ARG A 189 -8.14 -6.21 -12.63
C ARG A 189 -9.08 -6.85 -11.62
N TYR A 190 -9.59 -6.03 -10.70
CA TYR A 190 -10.63 -6.42 -9.76
C TYR A 190 -11.94 -5.72 -10.15
N PHE A 191 -12.81 -6.41 -10.90
CA PHE A 191 -14.10 -5.83 -11.31
C PHE A 191 -15.10 -5.83 -10.14
N ARG A 192 -16.12 -4.96 -10.20
CA ARG A 192 -17.42 -5.30 -9.63
C ARG A 192 -18.11 -6.17 -10.69
N GLY A 193 -18.31 -7.45 -10.38
CA GLY A 193 -19.13 -8.33 -11.21
C GLY A 193 -20.59 -7.88 -11.24
#